data_AF-A0A8B9EMI4-F1
#
_entry.id   AF-A0A8B9EMI4-F1
#
_cell.length_a   1.000
_cell.length_b   1.000
_cell.length_c   1.000
_cell.angle_alpha   90.00
_cell.angle_beta   90.00
_cell.angle_gamma   90.00
#
_symmetry.space_group_name_H-M   'P 1'
#
loop_
_entity.id
_entity.type
_entity.pdbx_description
1 polymer ?
#
loop_
_entity_poly.entity_id
_entity_poly.type
_entity_poly.pdbx_seq_one_letter_code
_entity_poly.pdbx_strand_id
1 'polypeptide(L)'
;METSESSPEARPADVSAGTSKAPPEAQDDSNYSPTALRTRQRVGPGQVIQAPLRQAVGPGGESLLVHVPFTTLDLLNWKHSVGPYRENLTEMHQLLETVMISHNPNWADLQALLNTLLTVEEKRMVVEKAQAETRNLHPREDVELLPVKKDPKWDPNTDRDRMKVQASLIAVAMREGGRSRGERKEISRRQGQEKAREARRKTHLGPNQSAICKKEGHWKTDCPLRKKKNTAGSEKRKQALIMLEDSD
;
A
#
# COMPACT_ATOMS: atom_id res chain seq x y z
N MET A 1 -65.58 17.04 28.73
CA MET A 1 -67.03 17.24 28.60
C MET A 1 -67.34 17.18 27.11
N GLU A 2 -67.94 16.06 26.71
CA GLU A 2 -68.59 15.87 25.41
C GLU A 2 -69.87 16.70 25.30
N THR A 3 -70.21 17.11 24.07
CA THR A 3 -71.56 17.19 23.44
C THR A 3 -71.31 17.55 21.96
N SER A 4 -71.47 16.70 20.94
CA SER A 4 -72.65 16.04 20.33
C SER A 4 -73.49 16.92 19.39
N GLU A 5 -73.88 16.30 18.26
CA GLU A 5 -74.93 16.65 17.26
C GLU A 5 -74.66 17.79 16.24
N SER A 6 -75.10 17.80 14.98
CA SER A 6 -75.70 16.83 14.02
C SER A 6 -75.91 17.55 12.67
N SER A 7 -76.14 16.77 11.61
CA SER A 7 -76.31 17.05 10.16
C SER A 7 -77.49 18.00 9.81
N PRO A 8 -77.66 18.49 8.56
CA PRO A 8 -78.33 17.65 7.53
C PRO A 8 -77.89 17.81 6.05
N GLU A 9 -77.96 16.66 5.37
CA GLU A 9 -78.38 16.28 4.01
C GLU A 9 -78.76 17.33 2.91
N ALA A 10 -78.24 17.12 1.69
CA ALA A 10 -79.03 17.03 0.44
C ALA A 10 -78.23 16.40 -0.73
N ARG A 11 -78.77 15.31 -1.31
CA ARG A 11 -78.37 14.66 -2.60
C ARG A 11 -79.37 15.10 -3.71
N PRO A 12 -79.41 14.53 -4.95
CA PRO A 12 -78.38 13.90 -5.80
C PRO A 12 -78.39 14.44 -7.27
N ALA A 13 -77.40 14.07 -8.08
CA ALA A 13 -77.62 13.67 -9.48
C ALA A 13 -76.56 12.67 -9.94
N ASP A 14 -77.01 11.74 -10.76
CA ASP A 14 -76.54 10.39 -11.05
C ASP A 14 -75.78 10.36 -12.39
N VAL A 15 -74.65 9.63 -12.50
CA VAL A 15 -74.38 8.75 -13.66
C VAL A 15 -73.35 7.65 -13.29
N SER A 16 -73.83 6.40 -13.21
CA SER A 16 -73.25 5.10 -13.67
C SER A 16 -71.85 5.10 -14.31
N ALA A 17 -70.98 4.08 -14.24
CA ALA A 17 -70.97 2.69 -13.74
C ALA A 17 -69.52 2.16 -13.90
N GLY A 18 -69.14 1.06 -13.22
CA GLY A 18 -67.95 0.28 -13.63
C GLY A 18 -67.14 -0.42 -12.54
N THR A 19 -67.66 -1.55 -12.06
CA THR A 19 -67.14 -2.51 -11.06
C THR A 19 -65.69 -3.00 -11.21
N SER A 20 -65.03 -3.24 -10.07
CA SER A 20 -63.74 -3.91 -9.86
C SER A 20 -63.68 -5.36 -10.35
N LYS A 21 -62.52 -5.83 -10.81
CA LYS A 21 -62.21 -7.28 -10.84
C LYS A 21 -60.71 -7.56 -10.68
N ALA A 22 -60.40 -8.52 -9.81
CA ALA A 22 -59.08 -9.06 -9.50
C ALA A 22 -58.44 -9.85 -10.68
N PRO A 23 -57.11 -10.11 -10.65
CA PRO A 23 -56.40 -10.83 -11.72
C PRO A 23 -56.55 -12.36 -11.58
N PRO A 24 -56.63 -13.13 -12.68
CA PRO A 24 -56.64 -14.59 -12.63
C PRO A 24 -55.23 -15.21 -12.77
N GLU A 25 -54.92 -16.15 -11.86
CA GLU A 25 -54.15 -17.39 -12.10
C GLU A 25 -54.94 -18.29 -13.09
N ALA A 26 -54.40 -19.19 -13.93
CA ALA A 26 -53.06 -19.66 -14.28
C ALA A 26 -53.15 -20.54 -15.56
N GLN A 27 -51.98 -20.97 -16.07
CA GLN A 27 -51.73 -22.14 -16.96
C GLN A 27 -52.09 -21.96 -18.44
N ASP A 28 -51.38 -22.47 -19.45
CA ASP A 28 -50.17 -23.28 -19.63
C ASP A 28 -49.87 -23.14 -21.13
N ASP A 29 -48.68 -22.70 -21.53
CA ASP A 29 -48.24 -22.76 -22.93
C ASP A 29 -46.77 -23.16 -22.96
N SER A 30 -46.61 -24.48 -23.05
CA SER A 30 -45.41 -25.19 -23.48
C SER A 30 -44.83 -24.59 -24.77
N ASN A 31 -43.86 -23.69 -24.67
CA ASN A 31 -42.89 -23.39 -25.75
C ASN A 31 -41.70 -22.50 -25.34
N TYR A 32 -41.15 -22.69 -24.14
CA TYR A 32 -39.87 -22.08 -23.78
C TYR A 32 -38.71 -23.01 -24.15
N SER A 33 -38.01 -22.70 -25.25
CA SER A 33 -36.67 -23.24 -25.50
C SER A 33 -35.73 -22.93 -24.32
N PRO A 34 -34.80 -23.83 -23.93
CA PRO A 34 -34.09 -23.77 -22.63
C PRO A 34 -33.10 -22.60 -22.47
N THR A 35 -32.99 -21.73 -23.47
CA THR A 35 -32.00 -20.66 -23.53
C THR A 35 -32.33 -19.48 -22.61
N ALA A 36 -33.60 -19.29 -22.24
CA ALA A 36 -34.04 -18.19 -21.38
C ALA A 36 -33.80 -18.41 -19.87
N LEU A 37 -33.50 -19.64 -19.45
CA LEU A 37 -33.08 -19.97 -18.08
C LEU A 37 -31.57 -19.92 -17.87
N ARG A 38 -30.78 -19.57 -18.90
CA ARG A 38 -29.31 -19.65 -18.90
C ARG A 38 -28.58 -18.31 -18.78
N THR A 39 -29.29 -17.19 -18.60
CA THR A 39 -28.68 -15.85 -18.47
C THR A 39 -28.79 -15.24 -17.06
N ARG A 40 -29.31 -15.98 -16.08
CA ARG A 40 -29.09 -15.69 -14.65
C ARG A 40 -27.92 -16.46 -14.04
N GLN A 41 -27.22 -17.26 -14.85
CA GLN A 41 -26.03 -18.03 -14.48
C GLN A 41 -24.86 -17.69 -15.43
N ARG A 42 -24.52 -16.40 -15.49
CA ARG A 42 -23.20 -15.95 -15.95
C ARG A 42 -22.55 -15.09 -14.87
N VAL A 43 -21.97 -15.76 -13.88
CA VAL A 43 -20.60 -15.40 -13.48
C VAL A 43 -19.75 -15.79 -14.68
N GLY A 44 -19.58 -14.87 -15.63
CA GLY A 44 -18.83 -15.13 -16.87
C GLY A 44 -17.32 -15.12 -16.62
N PRO A 45 -16.52 -15.84 -17.42
CA PRO A 45 -15.08 -15.64 -17.45
C PRO A 45 -14.83 -14.29 -18.12
N GLY A 46 -14.44 -13.29 -17.33
CA GLY A 46 -14.23 -11.92 -17.81
C GLY A 46 -14.91 -10.86 -16.95
N GLN A 47 -14.92 -11.03 -15.62
CA GLN A 47 -15.07 -9.87 -14.75
C GLN A 47 -13.90 -8.94 -15.08
N VAL A 48 -14.20 -7.86 -15.80
CA VAL A 48 -13.23 -6.82 -16.09
C VAL A 48 -12.91 -6.18 -14.75
N ILE A 49 -11.81 -6.61 -14.14
CA ILE A 49 -11.26 -5.97 -12.96
C ILE A 49 -10.92 -4.53 -13.38
N GLN A 50 -11.67 -3.56 -12.85
CA GLN A 50 -11.48 -2.16 -13.20
C GLN A 50 -10.34 -1.59 -12.35
N ALA A 51 -9.29 -1.11 -13.01
CA ALA A 51 -8.14 -0.50 -12.37
C ALA A 51 -8.37 1.00 -12.10
N PRO A 52 -8.20 1.48 -10.84
CA PRO A 52 -8.09 2.87 -10.41
C PRO A 52 -7.47 3.85 -11.36
N LEU A 53 -6.31 3.53 -11.94
CA LEU A 53 -5.70 4.37 -12.97
C LEU A 53 -5.44 3.53 -14.22
N ARG A 54 -6.01 3.94 -15.36
CA ARG A 54 -5.84 3.27 -16.66
C ARG A 54 -5.07 4.17 -17.62
N GLN A 55 -4.07 3.61 -18.29
CA GLN A 55 -3.37 4.30 -19.36
C GLN A 55 -4.28 4.40 -20.59
N ALA A 56 -4.48 5.62 -21.07
CA ALA A 56 -5.23 5.97 -22.27
C ALA A 56 -4.35 6.85 -23.17
N VAL A 57 -4.70 6.95 -24.45
CA VAL A 57 -4.03 7.85 -25.39
C VAL A 57 -4.82 9.16 -25.44
N GLY A 58 -4.15 10.26 -25.12
CA GLY A 58 -4.70 11.61 -25.19
C GLY A 58 -4.80 12.12 -26.63
N PRO A 59 -5.49 13.24 -26.85
CA PRO A 59 -5.71 13.82 -28.18
C PRO A 59 -4.42 14.15 -28.94
N GLY A 60 -3.31 14.39 -28.22
CA GLY A 60 -1.98 14.65 -28.77
C GLY A 60 -1.07 13.43 -28.94
N GLY A 61 -1.58 12.20 -28.72
CA GLY A 61 -0.78 10.97 -28.77
C GLY A 61 0.03 10.69 -27.49
N GLU A 62 -0.05 11.55 -26.49
CA GLU A 62 0.52 11.36 -25.16
C GLU A 62 -0.26 10.31 -24.35
N SER A 63 0.42 9.58 -23.46
CA SER A 63 -0.28 8.64 -22.57
C SER A 63 -0.78 9.35 -21.31
N LEU A 64 -2.08 9.33 -21.07
CA LEU A 64 -2.74 9.90 -19.89
C LEU A 64 -3.30 8.78 -19.01
N LEU A 65 -3.24 8.98 -17.70
CA LEU A 65 -3.90 8.12 -16.72
C LEU A 65 -5.31 8.64 -16.45
N VAL A 66 -6.30 7.82 -16.78
CA VAL A 66 -7.72 8.06 -16.50
C VAL A 66 -8.09 7.36 -15.20
N HIS A 67 -8.75 8.09 -14.29
CA HIS A 67 -9.20 7.54 -13.01
C HIS A 67 -10.52 6.78 -13.14
N VAL A 68 -10.55 5.57 -12.58
CA VAL A 68 -11.72 4.67 -12.50
C VAL A 68 -11.77 4.06 -11.10
N PRO A 69 -12.58 4.57 -10.17
CA PRO A 69 -12.52 4.16 -8.76
C PRO A 69 -12.79 2.65 -8.57
N PHE A 70 -12.30 2.10 -7.45
CA PHE A 70 -12.66 0.75 -7.03
C PHE A 70 -14.17 0.60 -6.87
N THR A 71 -14.71 -0.55 -7.27
CA THR A 71 -16.10 -0.86 -6.94
C THR A 71 -16.20 -1.24 -5.45
N THR A 72 -17.34 -0.94 -4.84
CA THR A 72 -17.61 -1.35 -3.45
C THR A 72 -17.55 -2.87 -3.28
N LEU A 73 -17.95 -3.61 -4.31
CA LEU A 73 -17.89 -5.07 -4.33
C LEU A 73 -16.45 -5.59 -4.31
N ASP A 74 -15.55 -5.01 -5.11
CA ASP A 74 -14.14 -5.39 -5.13
C ASP A 74 -13.51 -5.21 -3.73
N LEU A 75 -13.74 -4.04 -3.11
CA LEU A 75 -13.22 -3.73 -1.78
C LEU A 75 -13.73 -4.70 -0.71
N LEU A 76 -15.01 -5.06 -0.74
CA LEU A 76 -15.60 -6.01 0.21
C LEU A 76 -15.14 -7.44 -0.05
N ASN A 77 -14.99 -7.84 -1.30
CA ASN A 77 -14.47 -9.16 -1.67
C ASN A 77 -13.03 -9.35 -1.19
N TRP A 78 -12.17 -8.33 -1.39
CA TRP A 78 -10.80 -8.36 -0.90
C TRP A 78 -10.72 -8.40 0.63
N LYS A 79 -11.57 -7.65 1.31
CA LYS A 79 -11.69 -7.72 2.78
C LYS A 79 -12.07 -9.13 3.23
N HIS A 80 -13.06 -9.73 2.58
CA HIS A 80 -13.55 -11.06 2.92
C HIS A 80 -12.51 -12.14 2.62
N SER A 81 -11.73 -12.02 1.55
CA SER A 81 -10.73 -13.03 1.16
C SER A 81 -9.55 -13.13 2.13
N VAL A 82 -9.16 -12.02 2.75
CA VAL A 82 -8.01 -11.99 3.66
C VAL A 82 -8.41 -12.17 5.12
N GLY A 83 -9.58 -11.65 5.52
CA GLY A 83 -10.01 -11.66 6.92
C GLY A 83 -9.34 -10.58 7.78
N PRO A 84 -9.36 -10.72 9.12
CA PRO A 84 -8.83 -9.70 10.03
C PRO A 84 -7.33 -9.44 9.83
N TYR A 85 -6.93 -8.17 9.80
CA TYR A 85 -5.55 -7.77 9.54
C TYR A 85 -4.55 -8.37 10.52
N ARG A 86 -4.83 -8.32 11.83
CA ARG A 86 -3.91 -8.82 12.86
C ARG A 86 -3.63 -10.31 12.82
N GLU A 87 -4.54 -11.08 12.23
CA GLU A 87 -4.39 -12.53 12.08
C GLU A 87 -3.71 -12.88 10.76
N ASN A 88 -3.93 -12.06 9.71
CA ASN A 88 -3.54 -12.35 8.34
C ASN A 88 -2.62 -11.26 7.75
N LEU A 89 -1.53 -10.95 8.46
CA LEU A 89 -0.61 -9.85 8.10
C LEU A 89 0.08 -10.07 6.74
N THR A 90 0.43 -11.31 6.44
CA THR A 90 1.16 -11.66 5.21
C THR A 90 0.24 -11.57 4.02
N GLU A 91 -0.96 -12.14 4.14
CA GLU A 91 -2.00 -12.18 3.14
C GLU A 91 -2.52 -10.76 2.86
N MET A 92 -2.71 -9.94 3.89
CA MET A 92 -3.11 -8.53 3.73
C MET A 92 -2.03 -7.72 3.01
N HIS A 93 -0.76 -7.96 3.33
CA HIS A 93 0.34 -7.31 2.63
C HIS A 93 0.42 -7.75 1.17
N GLN A 94 0.26 -9.04 0.87
CA GLN A 94 0.25 -9.56 -0.51
C GLN A 94 -0.94 -9.03 -1.32
N LEU A 95 -2.12 -8.93 -0.71
CA LEU A 95 -3.29 -8.31 -1.31
C LEU A 95 -2.96 -6.86 -1.68
N LEU A 96 -2.43 -6.08 -0.72
CA LEU A 96 -2.09 -4.68 -0.99
C LEU A 96 -1.03 -4.56 -2.08
N GLU A 97 0.02 -5.39 -2.05
CA GLU A 97 1.05 -5.44 -3.10
C GLU A 97 0.47 -5.74 -4.48
N THR A 98 -0.43 -6.73 -4.55
CA THR A 98 -1.15 -7.07 -5.77
C THR A 98 -1.97 -5.90 -6.27
N VAL A 99 -2.77 -5.26 -5.41
CA VAL A 99 -3.58 -4.09 -5.76
C VAL A 99 -2.68 -2.94 -6.25
N MET A 100 -1.60 -2.61 -5.54
CA MET A 100 -0.70 -1.53 -5.98
C MET A 100 -0.13 -1.74 -7.38
N ILE A 101 0.27 -2.97 -7.72
CA ILE A 101 0.86 -3.31 -9.01
C ILE A 101 -0.19 -3.35 -10.12
N SER A 102 -1.37 -3.91 -9.87
CA SER A 102 -2.39 -4.15 -10.90
C SER A 102 -3.35 -2.98 -11.10
N HIS A 103 -3.56 -2.16 -10.08
CA HIS A 103 -4.60 -1.13 -10.05
C HIS A 103 -4.06 0.29 -10.07
N ASN A 104 -2.77 0.49 -9.75
CA ASN A 104 -2.12 1.80 -9.66
C ASN A 104 -2.98 2.82 -8.88
N PRO A 105 -3.35 2.54 -7.61
CA PRO A 105 -4.26 3.40 -6.87
C PRO A 105 -3.70 4.80 -6.63
N ASN A 106 -4.57 5.81 -6.67
CA ASN A 106 -4.22 7.15 -6.22
C ASN A 106 -4.34 7.30 -4.69
N TRP A 107 -4.07 8.51 -4.16
CA TRP A 107 -4.15 8.74 -2.72
C TRP A 107 -5.54 8.44 -2.14
N ALA A 108 -6.62 8.86 -2.82
CA ALA A 108 -7.99 8.62 -2.39
C ALA A 108 -8.34 7.12 -2.44
N ASP A 109 -7.91 6.42 -3.49
CA ASP A 109 -8.09 4.97 -3.63
C ASP A 109 -7.37 4.22 -2.50
N LEU A 110 -6.14 4.62 -2.15
CA LEU A 110 -5.42 4.08 -1.00
C LEU A 110 -6.15 4.34 0.32
N GLN A 111 -6.76 5.52 0.50
CA GLN A 111 -7.57 5.78 1.69
C GLN A 111 -8.81 4.88 1.74
N ALA A 112 -9.52 4.71 0.62
CA ALA A 112 -10.69 3.83 0.53
C ALA A 112 -10.33 2.38 0.86
N LEU A 113 -9.21 1.89 0.32
CA LEU A 113 -8.68 0.57 0.58
C LEU A 113 -8.33 0.39 2.07
N LEU A 114 -7.56 1.31 2.65
CA LEU A 114 -7.18 1.25 4.06
C LEU A 114 -8.39 1.34 5.00
N ASN A 115 -9.36 2.21 4.70
CA ASN A 115 -10.59 2.34 5.50
C ASN A 115 -11.48 1.09 5.42
N THR A 116 -11.40 0.34 4.33
CA THR A 116 -12.20 -0.88 4.17
C THR A 116 -11.53 -2.08 4.83
N LEU A 117 -10.23 -2.26 4.58
CA LEU A 117 -9.46 -3.42 5.02
C LEU A 117 -9.07 -3.36 6.50
N LEU A 118 -8.91 -2.16 7.07
CA LEU A 118 -8.39 -1.97 8.43
C LEU A 118 -9.41 -1.30 9.34
N THR A 119 -9.36 -1.65 10.62
CA THR A 119 -9.97 -0.83 11.68
C THR A 119 -9.26 0.52 11.80
N VAL A 120 -9.90 1.48 12.49
CA VAL A 120 -9.33 2.82 12.71
C VAL A 120 -8.00 2.74 13.46
N GLU A 121 -7.91 1.86 14.46
CA GLU A 121 -6.72 1.65 15.27
C GLU A 121 -5.59 1.03 14.45
N GLU A 122 -5.90 0.02 13.63
CA GLU A 122 -4.93 -0.63 12.76
C GLU A 122 -4.40 0.34 11.70
N LYS A 123 -5.30 1.11 11.05
CA LYS A 123 -4.92 2.16 10.10
C LYS A 123 -3.98 3.17 10.75
N ARG A 124 -4.30 3.66 11.96
CA ARG A 124 -3.43 4.59 12.69
C ARG A 124 -2.05 4.00 12.94
N MET A 125 -1.98 2.75 13.41
CA MET A 125 -0.71 2.07 13.65
C MET A 125 0.12 1.90 12.36
N VAL A 126 -0.51 1.50 11.26
CA VAL A 126 0.15 1.32 9.96
C VAL A 126 0.74 2.65 9.48
N VAL A 127 -0.03 3.73 9.52
CA VAL A 127 0.44 5.05 9.07
C VAL A 127 1.59 5.57 9.94
N GLU A 128 1.50 5.43 11.27
CA GLU A 128 2.58 5.82 12.18
C GLU A 128 3.84 4.99 11.99
N LYS A 129 3.69 3.69 11.77
CA LYS A 129 4.80 2.79 11.47
C LYS A 129 5.48 3.15 10.15
N ALA A 130 4.69 3.44 9.12
CA ALA A 130 5.21 3.92 7.83
C ALA A 130 6.02 5.21 8.02
N GLN A 131 5.50 6.18 8.78
CA GLN A 131 6.22 7.44 9.09
C GLN A 131 7.49 7.24 9.92
N ALA A 132 7.51 6.25 10.82
CA ALA A 132 8.69 5.91 11.60
C ALA A 132 9.76 5.25 10.72
N GLU A 133 9.38 4.32 9.84
CA GLU A 133 10.32 3.66 8.94
C GLU A 133 10.91 4.61 7.90
N THR A 134 10.10 5.50 7.31
CA THR A 134 10.62 6.52 6.40
C THR A 134 11.69 7.40 7.08
N ARG A 135 11.44 7.85 8.31
CA ARG A 135 12.41 8.64 9.10
C ARG A 135 13.69 7.88 9.44
N ASN A 136 13.59 6.57 9.71
CA ASN A 136 14.75 5.74 9.99
C ASN A 136 15.63 5.54 8.74
N LEU A 137 15.01 5.36 7.58
CA LEU A 137 15.70 5.14 6.31
C LEU A 137 16.28 6.43 5.73
N HIS A 138 15.64 7.57 5.96
CA HIS A 138 16.06 8.89 5.47
C HIS A 138 16.14 9.91 6.63
N PRO A 139 17.21 9.89 7.44
CA PRO A 139 17.32 10.73 8.63
C PRO A 139 17.55 12.22 8.34
N ARG A 140 17.88 12.58 7.10
CA ARG A 140 18.32 13.93 6.71
C ARG A 140 17.48 14.60 5.62
N GLU A 141 16.67 13.87 4.85
CA GLU A 141 15.91 14.43 3.72
C GLU A 141 14.49 13.84 3.60
N ASP A 142 13.57 14.73 3.23
CA ASP A 142 12.19 14.58 2.73
C ASP A 142 11.04 14.15 3.66
N VAL A 143 10.43 15.17 4.29
CA VAL A 143 9.03 15.17 4.74
C VAL A 143 8.08 14.79 3.58
N GLU A 144 8.48 15.05 2.34
CA GLU A 144 7.70 14.81 1.13
C GLU A 144 7.50 13.31 0.80
N LEU A 145 8.40 12.44 1.31
CA LEU A 145 8.27 10.99 1.20
C LEU A 145 7.48 10.38 2.36
N LEU A 146 7.10 11.17 3.37
CA LEU A 146 6.33 10.64 4.49
C LEU A 146 4.91 10.26 4.03
N PRO A 147 4.36 9.17 4.59
CA PRO A 147 2.95 8.84 4.43
C PRO A 147 2.05 10.04 4.70
N VAL A 148 1.48 10.61 3.63
CA VAL A 148 0.66 11.81 3.70
C VAL A 148 -0.71 11.47 4.29
N LYS A 149 -1.04 12.09 5.43
CA LYS A 149 -2.32 11.89 6.14
C LYS A 149 -3.48 12.66 5.52
N LYS A 150 -3.19 13.79 4.88
CA LYS A 150 -4.16 14.66 4.20
C LYS A 150 -4.01 14.49 2.70
N ASP A 151 -5.04 14.85 1.95
CA ASP A 151 -5.00 14.80 0.48
C ASP A 151 -3.89 15.73 -0.04
N PRO A 152 -2.85 15.18 -0.69
CA PRO A 152 -1.78 15.99 -1.24
C PRO A 152 -2.16 16.68 -2.56
N LYS A 153 -3.33 16.38 -3.14
CA LYS A 153 -3.75 16.84 -4.48
C LYS A 153 -2.75 16.48 -5.58
N TRP A 154 -2.13 15.32 -5.46
CA TRP A 154 -1.21 14.79 -6.46
C TRP A 154 -1.93 14.51 -7.78
N ASP A 155 -1.32 14.91 -8.89
CA ASP A 155 -1.83 14.60 -10.22
C ASP A 155 -1.31 13.22 -10.66
N PRO A 156 -2.21 12.28 -11.05
CA PRO A 156 -1.84 10.95 -11.48
C PRO A 156 -0.76 10.89 -12.58
N ASN A 157 -0.70 11.89 -13.46
CA ASN A 157 0.18 11.94 -14.61
C ASN A 157 1.57 12.50 -14.26
N THR A 158 1.66 13.42 -13.29
CA THR A 158 2.94 14.05 -12.90
C THR A 158 3.55 13.46 -11.64
N ASP A 159 2.74 13.07 -10.66
CA ASP A 159 3.18 12.64 -9.33
C ASP A 159 3.21 11.12 -9.16
N ARG A 160 3.19 10.37 -10.27
CA ARG A 160 3.10 8.90 -10.27
C ARG A 160 4.16 8.22 -9.39
N ASP A 161 5.38 8.73 -9.38
CA ASP A 161 6.46 8.15 -8.59
C ASP A 161 6.26 8.41 -7.09
N ARG A 162 5.75 9.59 -6.71
CA ARG A 162 5.36 9.89 -5.32
C ARG A 162 4.25 8.98 -4.84
N MET A 163 3.25 8.73 -5.70
CA MET A 163 2.15 7.82 -5.40
C MET A 163 2.62 6.38 -5.21
N LYS A 164 3.56 5.91 -6.04
CA LYS A 164 4.18 4.58 -5.89
C LYS A 164 4.98 4.48 -4.59
N VAL A 165 5.77 5.49 -4.27
CA VAL A 165 6.52 5.54 -3.00
C VAL A 165 5.56 5.49 -1.81
N GLN A 166 4.53 6.34 -1.80
CA GLN A 166 3.48 6.36 -0.77
C GLN A 166 2.85 4.97 -0.57
N ALA A 167 2.45 4.33 -1.67
CA ALA A 167 1.82 3.02 -1.63
C ALA A 167 2.79 1.96 -1.06
N SER A 168 4.04 1.94 -1.54
CA SER A 168 5.07 1.01 -1.06
C SER A 168 5.35 1.15 0.44
N LEU A 169 5.41 2.39 0.96
CA LEU A 169 5.65 2.66 2.37
C LEU A 169 4.50 2.14 3.24
N ILE A 170 3.27 2.33 2.78
CA ILE A 170 2.08 1.77 3.44
C ILE A 170 2.16 0.25 3.45
N ALA A 171 2.49 -0.39 2.33
CA ALA A 171 2.57 -1.85 2.26
C ALA A 171 3.66 -2.43 3.17
N VAL A 172 4.87 -1.84 3.18
CA VAL A 172 5.94 -2.22 4.11
C VAL A 172 5.46 -2.07 5.55
N ALA A 173 4.81 -0.96 5.88
CA ALA A 173 4.30 -0.74 7.21
C ALA A 173 3.15 -1.68 7.60
N MET A 174 2.32 -2.14 6.66
CA MET A 174 1.32 -3.18 6.93
C MET A 174 1.96 -4.52 7.27
N ARG A 175 3.07 -4.89 6.63
CA ARG A 175 3.81 -6.11 6.97
C ARG A 175 4.42 -6.05 8.37
N GLU A 176 4.84 -4.87 8.81
CA GLU A 176 5.54 -4.70 10.09
C GLU A 176 4.69 -4.20 11.25
N GLY A 177 3.59 -3.49 10.95
CA GLY A 177 2.76 -2.76 11.91
C GLY A 177 1.97 -3.68 12.83
N GLY A 178 1.50 -4.81 12.32
CA GLY A 178 0.79 -5.82 13.11
C GLY A 178 1.69 -6.78 13.89
N ARG A 179 3.02 -6.74 13.68
CA ARG A 179 3.94 -7.59 14.44
C ARG A 179 4.03 -7.14 15.89
N SER A 180 3.95 -8.10 16.81
CA SER A 180 4.08 -7.85 18.25
C SER A 180 5.44 -7.25 18.60
N ARG A 181 5.53 -6.58 19.77
CA ARG A 181 6.81 -6.06 20.29
C ARG A 181 7.86 -7.17 20.45
N GLY A 182 7.43 -8.38 20.78
CA GLY A 182 8.29 -9.56 20.90
C GLY A 182 8.89 -9.98 19.57
N GLU A 183 8.04 -10.18 18.55
CA GLU A 183 8.47 -10.53 17.19
C GLU A 183 9.39 -9.47 16.60
N ARG A 184 9.08 -8.19 16.82
CA ARG A 184 9.89 -7.07 16.34
C ARG A 184 11.31 -7.09 16.93
N LYS A 185 11.43 -7.39 18.23
CA LYS A 185 12.73 -7.56 18.90
C LYS A 185 13.50 -8.74 18.35
N GLU A 186 12.84 -9.89 18.15
CA GLU A 186 13.50 -11.09 17.64
C GLU A 186 14.01 -10.91 16.20
N ILE A 187 13.22 -10.28 15.33
CA ILE A 187 13.64 -9.94 13.96
C ILE A 187 14.85 -8.99 13.98
N SER A 188 14.80 -7.94 14.80
CA SER A 188 15.94 -7.02 14.97
C SER A 188 17.19 -7.74 15.45
N ARG A 189 17.04 -8.69 16.40
CA ARG A 189 18.13 -9.51 16.92
C ARG A 189 18.74 -10.40 15.85
N ARG A 190 17.91 -11.08 15.04
CA ARG A 190 18.34 -11.92 13.92
C ARG A 190 19.07 -11.12 12.85
N GLN A 191 18.54 -9.97 12.45
CA GLN A 191 19.21 -9.08 11.51
C GLN A 191 20.53 -8.54 12.06
N GLY A 192 20.59 -8.21 13.36
CA GLY A 192 21.84 -7.81 14.02
C GLY A 192 22.88 -8.92 14.01
N GLN A 193 22.47 -10.16 14.29
CA GLN A 193 23.35 -11.33 14.20
C GLN A 193 23.79 -11.63 12.78
N GLU A 194 22.91 -11.50 11.80
CA GLU A 194 23.23 -11.68 10.37
C GLU A 194 24.21 -10.63 9.88
N LYS A 195 23.98 -9.35 10.18
CA LYS A 195 24.94 -8.26 9.89
C LYS A 195 26.29 -8.50 10.56
N ALA A 196 26.30 -8.97 11.81
CA ALA A 196 27.53 -9.32 12.50
C ALA A 196 28.24 -10.54 11.87
N ARG A 197 27.49 -11.56 11.45
CA ARG A 197 28.02 -12.73 10.73
C ARG A 197 28.57 -12.34 9.36
N GLU A 198 27.88 -11.48 8.62
CA GLU A 198 28.34 -10.98 7.34
C GLU A 198 29.57 -10.09 7.49
N ALA A 199 29.62 -9.23 8.50
CA ALA A 199 30.83 -8.50 8.85
C ALA A 199 31.99 -9.46 9.13
N ARG A 200 31.77 -10.52 9.93
CA ARG A 200 32.78 -11.56 10.20
C ARG A 200 33.24 -12.28 8.93
N ARG A 201 32.32 -12.64 8.03
CA ARG A 201 32.65 -13.23 6.71
C ARG A 201 33.49 -12.27 5.86
N LYS A 202 33.13 -10.99 5.79
CA LYS A 202 33.90 -9.96 5.07
C LYS A 202 35.27 -9.68 5.69
N THR A 203 35.43 -9.88 6.99
CA THR A 203 36.72 -9.72 7.69
C THR A 203 37.62 -10.94 7.62
N HIS A 204 37.16 -12.07 7.07
CA HIS A 204 37.97 -13.28 6.99
C HIS A 204 39.04 -13.12 5.90
N LEU A 205 40.22 -12.66 6.30
CA LEU A 205 41.42 -12.71 5.46
C LEU A 205 41.76 -14.19 5.22
N GLY A 206 42.04 -14.56 3.97
CA GLY A 206 42.52 -15.91 3.66
C GLY A 206 43.81 -16.23 4.43
N PRO A 207 44.19 -17.52 4.59
CA PRO A 207 45.30 -17.97 5.45
C PRO A 207 46.64 -17.25 5.24
N ASN A 208 46.85 -16.59 4.08
CA ASN A 208 48.04 -15.81 3.77
C ASN A 208 47.74 -14.44 3.11
N GLN A 209 46.56 -13.84 3.36
CA GLN A 209 46.17 -12.54 2.79
C GLN A 209 46.58 -11.36 3.67
N SER A 210 47.26 -10.37 3.10
CA SER A 210 47.62 -9.13 3.80
C SER A 210 46.40 -8.28 4.14
N ALA A 211 46.26 -7.89 5.41
CA ALA A 211 45.19 -6.98 5.86
C ALA A 211 45.27 -5.57 5.24
N ILE A 212 46.38 -5.19 4.59
CA ILE A 212 46.60 -3.84 4.04
C ILE A 212 46.19 -3.76 2.57
N CYS A 213 46.50 -4.79 1.79
CA CYS A 213 46.32 -4.80 0.33
C CYS A 213 45.48 -5.97 -0.19
N LYS A 214 45.09 -6.91 0.69
CA LYS A 214 44.28 -8.11 0.41
C LYS A 214 44.90 -9.12 -0.57
N LYS A 215 46.20 -9.00 -0.89
CA LYS A 215 46.94 -9.97 -1.71
C LYS A 215 47.51 -11.11 -0.87
N GLU A 216 47.62 -12.29 -1.47
CA GLU A 216 48.20 -13.49 -0.86
C GLU A 216 49.74 -13.47 -0.90
N GLY A 217 50.37 -14.24 -0.01
CA GLY A 217 51.82 -14.46 0.01
C GLY A 217 52.61 -13.58 0.97
N HIS A 218 51.96 -12.65 1.69
CA HIS A 218 52.60 -11.85 2.73
C HIS A 218 51.59 -11.36 3.76
N TRP A 219 52.03 -11.21 5.01
CA TRP A 219 51.18 -10.72 6.09
C TRP A 219 51.19 -9.19 6.16
N LYS A 220 50.37 -8.62 7.05
CA LYS A 220 50.28 -7.16 7.27
C LYS A 220 51.65 -6.54 7.50
N THR A 221 52.50 -7.19 8.30
CA THR A 221 53.84 -6.74 8.70
C THR A 221 54.78 -6.56 7.52
N ASP A 222 54.68 -7.46 6.55
CA ASP A 222 55.59 -7.60 5.41
C ASP A 222 55.00 -7.02 4.12
N CYS A 223 53.87 -6.33 4.23
CA CYS A 223 53.21 -5.72 3.09
C CYS A 223 54.02 -4.53 2.54
N PRO A 224 54.42 -4.53 1.25
CA PRO A 224 55.19 -3.43 0.67
C PRO A 224 54.43 -2.09 0.67
N LEU A 225 53.09 -2.14 0.77
CA LEU A 225 52.24 -0.95 0.88
C LEU A 225 52.11 -0.41 2.32
N ARG A 226 52.68 -1.08 3.32
CA ARG A 226 52.60 -0.66 4.73
C ARG A 226 53.38 0.63 5.01
N LYS A 227 54.58 0.78 4.43
CA LYS A 227 55.42 1.97 4.63
C LYS A 227 54.78 3.24 4.05
N LYS A 228 54.10 3.13 2.90
CA LYS A 228 53.41 4.25 2.23
C LYS A 228 52.24 4.83 3.03
N LYS A 229 51.54 4.01 3.83
CA LYS A 229 50.46 4.50 4.72
C LYS A 229 50.98 5.25 5.95
N ASN A 230 52.15 4.88 6.46
CA ASN A 230 52.75 5.53 7.64
C ASN A 230 53.37 6.89 7.30
N THR A 231 53.93 7.06 6.10
CA THR A 231 54.48 8.35 5.64
C THR A 231 53.35 9.35 5.37
N ALA A 232 52.30 8.94 4.66
CA ALA A 232 51.15 9.80 4.36
C ALA A 232 50.39 10.29 5.62
N GLY A 233 50.30 9.46 6.67
CA GLY A 233 49.71 9.87 7.96
C GLY A 233 50.63 10.78 8.79
N SER A 234 51.95 10.62 8.64
CA SER A 234 52.96 11.47 9.28
C SER A 234 53.00 12.87 8.64
N GLU A 235 52.96 12.96 7.30
CA GLU A 235 52.90 14.23 6.58
C GLU A 235 51.60 14.99 6.84
N LYS A 236 50.44 14.33 6.88
CA LYS A 236 49.18 15.01 7.26
C LYS A 236 49.19 15.56 8.68
N ARG A 237 49.83 14.87 9.64
CA ARG A 237 49.98 15.37 11.02
C ARG A 237 50.98 16.51 11.12
N LYS A 238 52.08 16.45 10.37
CA LYS A 238 53.05 17.56 10.28
C LYS A 238 52.43 18.80 9.64
N GLN A 239 51.68 18.63 8.55
CA GLN A 239 50.96 19.73 7.90
C GLN A 239 49.91 20.38 8.82
N ALA A 240 49.22 19.58 9.65
CA ALA A 240 48.24 20.10 10.60
C ALA A 240 48.88 20.81 11.81
N LEU A 241 50.10 20.42 12.21
CA LEU A 241 50.85 21.07 13.29
C LEU A 241 51.41 22.43 12.83
N ILE A 242 51.94 22.49 11.60
CA ILE A 242 52.43 23.74 10.99
C ILE A 242 51.30 24.76 10.84
N MET A 243 50.09 24.30 10.48
CA MET A 243 48.90 25.18 10.34
C MET A 243 48.34 25.71 11.68
N LEU A 244 48.82 25.23 12.84
CA LEU A 244 48.45 25.72 14.17
C LEU A 244 49.49 26.70 14.74
N GLU A 245 50.72 26.71 14.22
CA GLU A 245 51.81 27.60 14.66
C GLU A 245 51.85 28.93 13.88
N ASP A 246 51.10 29.05 12.77
CA ASP A 246 51.00 30.26 11.93
C ASP A 246 49.70 31.08 12.19
N SER A 247 49.08 30.99 13.37
CA SER A 247 47.83 31.72 13.71
C SER A 247 47.86 32.55 15.00
N ASP A 248 49.04 32.93 15.50
CA ASP A 248 49.22 34.01 16.47
C ASP A 248 50.08 35.15 15.90
#